data_AF-A0A920JGT3-F1
#
_entry.id   AF-A0A920JGT3-F1
#
_cell.length_a   1.000
_cell.length_b   1.000
_cell.length_c   1.000
_cell.angle_alpha   90.00
_cell.angle_beta   90.00
_cell.angle_gamma   90.00
#
_symmetry.space_group_name_H-M   'P 1'
#
loop_
_entity.id
_entity.type
_entity.pdbx_description
1 polymer ?
#
loop_
_entity_poly.entity_id
_entity_poly.type
_entity_poly.pdbx_seq_one_letter_code
_entity_poly.pdbx_strand_id
1 'polypeptide(L)'
;MGVQTTMGPRPFLRVSKSNPYSWGAETPLSNFEIRLDDATRPRQDPAVTVAFDLFSENGAPTSTKILAWTTTPWTLPSNLALAVAPDKEYALIETRESQYILGKETIASFTESFGDFNILETFKGENLVDLRYQPLFPYFQDLDIQAFRIIAGDFIEMDEGTGVVHIAPGFGEDDQRIADDNGIPTVVPVDDEGTFTEEITDWFGVNVFLR
;
A
#
# COMPACT_ATOMS: atom_id res chain seq x y z
N MET A 1 10.53 -47.16 -37.59
CA MET A 1 9.81 -45.87 -37.51
C MET A 1 9.02 -45.87 -36.22
N GLY A 2 9.22 -44.88 -35.36
CA GLY A 2 8.57 -44.76 -34.07
C GLY A 2 9.40 -43.89 -33.14
N VAL A 3 9.47 -42.60 -33.44
CA VAL A 3 10.11 -41.58 -32.58
C VAL A 3 9.19 -41.37 -31.38
N GLN A 4 9.63 -41.77 -30.19
CA GLN A 4 8.92 -41.48 -28.95
C GLN A 4 9.54 -40.20 -28.37
N THR A 5 8.91 -39.07 -28.70
CA THR A 5 9.33 -37.74 -28.26
C THR A 5 9.10 -37.62 -26.76
N THR A 6 10.18 -37.48 -25.99
CA THR A 6 10.14 -37.12 -24.57
C THR A 6 9.58 -35.71 -24.42
N MET A 7 8.41 -35.56 -23.79
CA MET A 7 7.92 -34.25 -23.33
C MET A 7 8.78 -33.80 -22.15
N GLY A 8 9.62 -32.79 -22.39
CA GLY A 8 10.29 -32.06 -21.31
C GLY A 8 9.28 -31.20 -20.52
N PRO A 9 9.57 -30.89 -19.25
CA PRO A 9 8.71 -30.01 -18.45
C PRO A 9 8.68 -28.62 -19.08
N ARG A 10 7.46 -28.07 -19.27
CA ARG A 10 7.26 -26.70 -19.74
C ARG A 10 7.69 -25.72 -18.63
N PRO A 11 8.60 -24.77 -18.87
CA PRO A 11 8.92 -23.75 -17.89
C PRO A 11 7.92 -22.62 -18.06
N PHE A 12 6.75 -22.74 -17.43
CA PHE A 12 5.86 -21.59 -17.28
C PHE A 12 5.58 -21.41 -15.80
N LEU A 13 6.54 -20.79 -15.11
CA LEU A 13 6.27 -20.05 -13.90
C LEU A 13 5.52 -18.79 -14.35
N ARG A 14 4.19 -18.76 -14.24
CA ARG A 14 3.43 -17.53 -14.44
C ARG A 14 3.64 -16.68 -13.20
N VAL A 15 4.79 -15.99 -13.14
CA VAL A 15 4.98 -14.88 -12.21
C VAL A 15 4.23 -13.71 -12.82
N SER A 16 3.05 -13.40 -12.29
CA SER A 16 2.31 -12.19 -12.63
C SER A 16 3.02 -10.99 -12.02
N LYS A 17 4.13 -10.57 -12.63
CA LYS A 17 4.89 -9.39 -12.21
C LYS A 17 4.10 -8.13 -12.57
N SER A 18 3.96 -7.20 -11.63
CA SER A 18 3.42 -5.86 -11.90
C SER A 18 4.21 -5.18 -13.02
N ASN A 19 3.51 -4.73 -14.06
CA ASN A 19 4.07 -4.02 -15.20
C ASN A 19 3.32 -2.70 -15.39
N PRO A 20 3.98 -1.66 -15.91
CA PRO A 20 3.29 -0.44 -16.33
C PRO A 20 2.14 -0.77 -17.29
N TYR A 21 0.97 -0.19 -17.08
CA TYR A 21 -0.22 -0.48 -17.87
C TYR A 21 -0.82 0.82 -18.43
N SER A 22 -1.21 0.82 -19.71
CA SER A 22 -1.88 1.96 -20.34
C SER A 22 -3.36 1.69 -20.46
N TRP A 23 -4.18 2.37 -19.65
CA TRP A 23 -5.64 2.27 -19.72
C TRP A 23 -6.20 2.84 -21.03
N GLY A 24 -5.57 3.88 -21.60
CA GLY A 24 -6.02 4.47 -22.88
C GLY A 24 -5.72 3.62 -24.11
N ALA A 25 -4.85 2.61 -23.97
CA ALA A 25 -4.49 1.67 -25.05
C ALA A 25 -4.80 0.21 -24.67
N GLU A 26 -5.37 -0.02 -23.48
CA GLU A 26 -5.74 -1.33 -22.91
C GLU A 26 -4.64 -2.40 -23.07
N THR A 27 -3.39 -2.03 -22.77
CA THR A 27 -2.24 -2.93 -22.94
C THR A 27 -1.16 -2.67 -21.90
N PRO A 28 -0.47 -3.73 -21.42
CA PRO A 28 0.77 -3.56 -20.68
C PRO A 28 1.82 -2.88 -21.57
N LEU A 29 2.60 -2.01 -20.95
CA LEU A 29 3.75 -1.34 -21.54
C LEU A 29 5.04 -1.97 -21.02
N SER A 30 6.06 -1.99 -21.87
CA SER A 30 7.41 -2.40 -21.52
C SER A 30 8.18 -1.28 -20.83
N ASN A 31 9.21 -1.67 -20.07
CA ASN A 31 10.14 -0.72 -19.45
C ASN A 31 10.89 0.19 -20.46
N PHE A 32 10.95 -0.20 -21.74
CA PHE A 32 11.56 0.63 -22.79
C PHE A 32 10.62 1.74 -23.24
N GLU A 33 9.32 1.46 -23.36
CA GLU A 33 8.31 2.42 -23.80
C GLU A 33 8.12 3.57 -22.82
N ILE A 34 8.22 3.29 -21.51
CA ILE A 34 8.12 4.33 -20.46
C ILE A 34 9.36 5.23 -20.34
N ARG A 35 10.49 4.86 -20.97
CA ARG A 35 11.76 5.60 -20.91
C ARG A 35 12.01 6.48 -22.14
N LEU A 36 11.04 6.57 -23.06
CA LEU A 36 11.10 7.50 -24.19
C LEU A 36 10.96 8.95 -23.68
N ASP A 37 11.66 9.88 -24.32
CA ASP A 37 11.84 11.27 -23.85
C ASP A 37 10.53 12.06 -23.63
N ASP A 38 9.39 11.58 -24.16
CA ASP A 38 8.05 12.18 -24.03
C ASP A 38 7.02 11.30 -23.28
N ALA A 39 7.44 10.18 -22.69
CA ALA A 39 6.54 9.22 -22.03
C ALA A 39 6.06 9.70 -20.65
N THR A 40 6.81 10.58 -19.98
CA THR A 40 6.47 11.14 -18.68
C THR A 40 5.97 12.57 -18.80
N ARG A 41 4.85 12.89 -18.16
CA ARG A 41 4.33 14.26 -18.09
C ARG A 41 4.17 14.66 -16.63
N PRO A 42 4.51 15.90 -16.25
CA PRO A 42 4.25 16.38 -14.90
C PRO A 42 2.74 16.37 -14.64
N ARG A 43 2.33 15.67 -13.59
CA ARG A 43 0.95 15.59 -13.10
C ARG A 43 0.94 16.09 -11.67
N GLN A 44 -0.05 16.90 -11.31
CA GLN A 44 -0.31 17.23 -9.91
C GLN A 44 -1.21 16.15 -9.32
N ASP A 45 -0.60 15.19 -8.64
CA ASP A 45 -1.32 14.19 -7.90
C ASP A 45 -1.59 14.66 -6.46
N PRO A 46 -2.77 14.37 -5.90
CA PRO A 46 -3.10 14.75 -4.54
C PRO A 46 -2.28 13.90 -3.57
N ALA A 47 -1.53 14.55 -2.69
CA ALA A 47 -0.92 13.91 -1.53
C ALA A 47 -1.94 13.89 -0.38
N VAL A 48 -2.25 12.71 0.15
CA VAL A 48 -3.16 12.55 1.29
C VAL A 48 -2.48 11.75 2.40
N THR A 49 -2.76 12.15 3.63
CA THR A 49 -2.38 11.39 4.83
C THR A 49 -3.64 10.79 5.42
N VAL A 50 -3.61 9.49 5.70
CA VAL A 50 -4.76 8.72 6.15
C VAL A 50 -4.42 8.03 7.47
N ALA A 51 -5.35 8.09 8.42
CA ALA A 51 -5.22 7.46 9.72
C ALA A 51 -5.90 6.10 9.76
N PHE A 52 -5.20 5.10 10.27
CA PHE A 52 -5.70 3.74 10.48
C PHE A 52 -5.74 3.44 11.96
N ASP A 53 -6.89 3.00 12.46
CA ASP A 53 -7.09 2.62 13.86
C ASP A 53 -6.37 1.32 14.19
N LEU A 54 -5.53 1.30 15.23
CA LEU A 54 -4.84 0.08 15.65
C LEU A 54 -5.71 -0.76 16.59
N PHE A 55 -5.64 -2.07 16.42
CA PHE A 55 -6.14 -3.03 17.39
C PHE A 55 -5.03 -3.42 18.37
N SER A 56 -5.41 -3.68 19.62
CA SER A 56 -4.54 -4.34 20.59
C SER A 56 -4.31 -5.80 20.21
N GLU A 57 -3.32 -6.44 20.82
CA GLU A 57 -3.05 -7.88 20.64
C GLU A 57 -4.27 -8.77 20.91
N ASN A 58 -5.18 -8.31 21.78
CA ASN A 58 -6.41 -9.03 22.12
C ASN A 58 -7.60 -8.70 21.18
N GLY A 59 -7.38 -7.93 20.12
CA GLY A 59 -8.40 -7.49 19.17
C GLY A 59 -9.30 -6.36 19.68
N ALA A 60 -9.02 -5.79 20.85
CA ALA A 60 -9.76 -4.61 21.33
C ALA A 60 -9.28 -3.35 20.60
N PRO A 61 -10.19 -2.42 20.23
CA PRO A 61 -9.81 -1.15 19.61
C PRO A 61 -8.97 -0.30 20.58
N THR A 62 -7.94 0.35 20.05
CA THR A 62 -7.09 1.27 20.80
C THR A 62 -7.43 2.73 20.47
N SER A 63 -6.94 3.66 21.29
CA SER A 63 -6.99 5.09 20.97
C SER A 63 -5.86 5.54 20.02
N THR A 64 -5.03 4.59 19.58
CA THR A 64 -3.83 4.86 18.80
C THR A 64 -4.09 4.61 17.33
N LYS A 65 -3.70 5.56 16.50
CA LYS A 65 -3.82 5.49 15.05
C LYS A 65 -2.44 5.50 14.43
N ILE A 66 -2.24 4.80 13.33
CA ILE A 66 -1.04 4.89 12.51
C ILE A 66 -1.34 5.70 11.25
N LEU A 67 -0.45 6.62 10.88
CA LEU A 67 -0.64 7.50 9.74
C LEU A 67 0.15 6.98 8.55
N ALA A 68 -0.53 6.70 7.44
CA ALA A 68 0.11 6.38 6.17
C ALA A 68 -0.10 7.51 5.16
N TRP A 69 0.89 7.69 4.29
CA TRP A 69 0.84 8.67 3.22
C TRP A 69 0.71 8.01 1.85
N THR A 70 -0.04 8.64 0.95
CA THR A 70 -0.15 8.20 -0.44
C THR A 70 -0.36 9.37 -1.40
N THR A 71 0.20 9.23 -2.61
CA THR A 71 -0.05 10.12 -3.76
C THR A 71 -1.11 9.55 -4.71
N THR A 72 -1.58 8.32 -4.46
CA THR A 72 -2.57 7.62 -5.29
C THR A 72 -3.80 7.23 -4.45
N PRO A 73 -4.66 8.18 -4.02
CA PRO A 73 -5.79 7.88 -3.14
C PRO A 73 -6.77 6.83 -3.69
N TRP A 74 -6.86 6.70 -5.01
CA TRP A 74 -7.72 5.72 -5.68
C TRP A 74 -7.32 4.26 -5.37
N THR A 75 -6.10 4.02 -4.88
CA THR A 75 -5.64 2.68 -4.48
C THR A 75 -6.03 2.30 -3.05
N LEU A 76 -6.50 3.25 -2.22
CA LEU A 76 -6.89 3.01 -0.83
C LEU A 76 -7.98 1.94 -0.64
N PRO A 77 -8.99 1.81 -1.52
CA PRO A 77 -9.94 0.70 -1.46
C PRO A 77 -9.30 -0.68 -1.56
N SER A 78 -8.11 -0.78 -2.16
CA SER A 78 -7.33 -2.01 -2.33
C SER A 78 -6.20 -2.16 -1.32
N ASN A 79 -6.19 -1.36 -0.25
CA ASN A 79 -5.23 -1.50 0.83
C ASN A 79 -5.39 -2.85 1.54
N LEU A 80 -4.31 -3.62 1.63
CA LEU A 80 -4.29 -4.92 2.31
C LEU A 80 -3.23 -5.01 3.43
N ALA A 81 -2.28 -4.08 3.49
CA ALA A 81 -1.33 -3.99 4.59
C ALA A 81 -0.83 -2.55 4.79
N LEU A 82 -0.12 -2.33 5.87
CA LEU A 82 0.75 -1.15 6.05
C LEU A 82 2.18 -1.65 6.14
N ALA A 83 3.13 -0.94 5.55
CA ALA A 83 4.54 -1.27 5.63
C ALA A 83 5.30 -0.25 6.46
N VAL A 84 6.24 -0.75 7.26
CA VAL A 84 7.17 0.03 8.09
C VAL A 84 8.60 -0.48 7.90
N ALA A 85 9.58 0.42 8.00
CA ALA A 85 10.98 0.04 7.99
C ALA A 85 11.41 -0.45 9.37
N PRO A 86 11.81 -1.73 9.54
CA PRO A 86 12.03 -2.32 10.85
C PRO A 86 13.20 -1.69 11.62
N ASP A 87 14.19 -1.16 10.90
CA ASP A 87 15.41 -0.55 11.43
C ASP A 87 15.28 0.95 11.76
N LYS A 88 14.22 1.61 11.26
CA LYS A 88 13.99 3.05 11.47
C LYS A 88 13.21 3.32 12.76
N GLU A 89 13.29 4.57 13.24
CA GLU A 89 12.59 5.02 14.46
C GLU A 89 11.22 5.62 14.14
N TYR A 90 10.22 5.18 14.90
CA TYR A 90 8.86 5.69 14.91
C TYR A 90 8.55 6.30 16.27
N ALA A 91 7.62 7.24 16.30
CA ALA A 91 7.22 7.92 17.52
C ALA A 91 5.71 7.90 17.69
N LEU A 92 5.29 7.64 18.94
CA LEU A 92 3.93 7.83 19.39
C LEU A 92 3.78 9.27 19.87
N ILE A 93 2.96 10.03 19.18
CA ILE A 93 2.62 11.41 19.55
C ILE A 93 1.21 11.47 20.09
N GLU A 94 0.99 12.36 21.05
CA GLU A 94 -0.33 12.72 21.57
C GLU A 94 -0.65 14.15 21.13
N THR A 95 -1.78 14.31 20.44
CA THR A 95 -2.34 15.60 20.05
C THR A 95 -3.63 15.85 20.83
N ARG A 96 -4.28 16.99 20.59
CA ARG A 96 -5.60 17.28 21.18
C ARG A 96 -6.71 16.35 20.69
N GLU A 97 -6.51 15.71 19.54
CA GLU A 97 -7.53 14.87 18.90
C GLU A 97 -7.35 13.38 19.23
N SER A 98 -6.12 12.88 19.10
CA SER A 98 -5.84 11.45 19.21
C SER A 98 -4.34 11.19 19.40
N GLN A 99 -3.99 9.91 19.52
CA GLN A 99 -2.61 9.45 19.52
C GLN A 99 -2.25 8.92 18.14
N TYR A 100 -1.13 9.38 17.59
CA TYR A 100 -0.68 9.02 16.25
C TYR A 100 0.70 8.39 16.27
N ILE A 101 0.90 7.39 15.42
CA ILE A 101 2.19 6.78 15.12
C ILE A 101 2.61 7.20 13.71
N LEU A 102 3.83 7.71 13.60
CA LEU A 102 4.49 8.08 12.36
C LEU A 102 6.00 8.03 12.53
N GLY A 103 6.74 8.08 11.42
CA GLY A 103 8.19 8.14 11.39
C GLY A 103 8.69 9.34 12.20
N LYS A 104 9.69 9.14 13.04
CA LYS A 104 10.19 10.18 13.94
C LYS A 104 10.73 11.39 13.17
N GLU A 105 11.43 11.14 12.07
CA GLU A 105 12.02 12.17 11.21
C GLU A 105 10.93 12.94 10.43
N THR A 106 9.80 12.29 10.12
CA THR A 106 8.71 12.92 9.35
C THR A 106 7.84 13.85 10.18
N ILE A 107 7.91 13.78 11.53
CA ILE A 107 7.07 14.60 12.44
C ILE A 107 7.18 16.10 12.13
N ALA A 108 8.38 16.58 11.79
CA ALA A 108 8.62 18.00 11.53
C ALA A 108 7.68 18.55 10.44
N SER A 109 7.38 17.75 9.43
CA SER A 109 6.50 18.08 8.31
C SER A 109 5.02 18.19 8.69
N PHE A 110 4.61 17.62 9.83
CA PHE A 110 3.22 17.62 10.30
C PHE A 110 2.96 18.52 11.51
N THR A 111 3.96 19.29 11.94
CA THR A 111 3.85 20.21 13.09
C THR A 111 2.70 21.22 12.91
N GLU A 112 2.53 21.78 11.72
CA GLU A 112 1.41 22.70 11.42
C GLU A 112 0.04 22.00 11.42
N SER A 113 0.01 20.72 11.06
CA SER A 113 -1.24 19.93 10.99
C SER A 113 -1.71 19.48 12.36
N PHE A 114 -0.79 19.09 13.25
CA PHE A 114 -1.12 18.64 14.60
C PHE A 114 -1.27 19.78 15.62
N GLY A 115 -0.64 20.94 15.36
CA GLY A 115 -0.56 22.02 16.33
C GLY A 115 0.31 21.61 17.54
N ASP A 116 -0.22 21.77 18.75
CA ASP A 116 0.47 21.32 19.96
C ASP A 116 0.42 19.78 20.08
N PHE A 117 1.57 19.14 20.15
CA PHE A 117 1.69 17.71 20.40
C PHE A 117 2.83 17.38 21.37
N ASN A 118 2.71 16.25 22.05
CA ASN A 118 3.75 15.69 22.90
C ASN A 118 4.22 14.35 22.33
N ILE A 119 5.54 14.11 22.32
CA ILE A 119 6.08 12.79 22.01
C ILE A 119 6.00 11.96 23.29
N LEU A 120 5.19 10.91 23.28
CA LEU A 120 5.00 10.01 24.42
C LEU A 120 6.11 8.94 24.46
N GLU A 121 6.41 8.36 23.31
CA GLU A 121 7.36 7.26 23.18
C GLU A 121 8.04 7.27 21.82
N THR A 122 9.23 6.68 21.74
CA THR A 122 9.94 6.37 20.49
C THR A 122 10.38 4.91 20.52
N PHE A 123 10.19 4.21 19.41
CA PHE A 123 10.53 2.80 19.27
C PHE A 123 10.94 2.49 17.83
N LYS A 124 11.49 1.30 17.60
CA LYS A 124 11.84 0.84 16.26
C LYS A 124 10.62 0.30 15.52
N GLY A 125 10.66 0.38 14.19
CA GLY A 125 9.61 -0.16 13.32
C GLY A 125 9.39 -1.67 13.52
N GLU A 126 10.42 -2.41 13.94
CA GLU A 126 10.31 -3.84 14.27
C GLU A 126 9.22 -4.12 15.33
N ASN A 127 8.97 -3.19 16.25
CA ASN A 127 7.94 -3.33 17.29
C ASN A 127 6.51 -3.13 16.75
N LEU A 128 6.35 -2.59 15.55
CA LEU A 128 5.05 -2.38 14.91
C LEU A 128 4.63 -3.56 14.04
N VAL A 129 5.57 -4.42 13.64
CA VAL A 129 5.29 -5.55 12.75
C VAL A 129 4.27 -6.49 13.40
N ASP A 130 3.38 -7.04 12.57
CA ASP A 130 2.26 -7.91 12.94
C ASP A 130 1.13 -7.27 13.75
N LEU A 131 1.24 -6.00 14.14
CA LEU A 131 0.10 -5.28 14.70
C LEU A 131 -1.04 -5.19 13.68
N ARG A 132 -2.27 -5.38 14.16
CA ARG A 132 -3.50 -5.34 13.35
C ARG A 132 -4.08 -3.95 13.35
N TYR A 133 -4.73 -3.58 12.24
CA TYR A 133 -5.41 -2.30 12.12
C TYR A 133 -6.80 -2.47 11.49
N GLN A 134 -7.67 -1.49 11.71
CA GLN A 134 -8.99 -1.45 11.11
C GLN A 134 -8.89 -1.01 9.64
N PRO A 135 -9.37 -1.81 8.68
CA PRO A 135 -9.39 -1.42 7.27
C PRO A 135 -10.22 -0.16 7.05
N LEU A 136 -9.81 0.68 6.11
CA LEU A 136 -10.57 1.89 5.73
C LEU A 136 -11.92 1.55 5.07
N PHE A 137 -11.96 0.44 4.34
CA PHE A 137 -13.11 0.03 3.53
C PHE A 137 -13.48 -1.43 3.80
N PRO A 138 -14.76 -1.81 3.63
CA PRO A 138 -15.23 -3.15 3.95
C PRO A 138 -15.05 -4.20 2.84
N TYR A 139 -14.40 -3.89 1.71
CA TYR A 139 -14.48 -4.70 0.48
C TYR A 139 -13.75 -6.05 0.53
N PHE A 140 -12.63 -6.15 1.25
CA PHE A 140 -11.77 -7.35 1.26
C PHE A 140 -11.63 -7.96 2.67
N GLN A 141 -12.65 -7.80 3.52
CA GLN A 141 -12.61 -8.26 4.91
C GLN A 141 -12.48 -9.78 5.06
N ASP A 142 -12.81 -10.54 4.03
CA ASP A 142 -12.60 -12.00 3.98
C ASP A 142 -11.11 -12.39 4.02
N LEU A 143 -10.21 -11.47 3.68
CA LEU A 143 -8.76 -11.67 3.73
C LEU A 143 -8.14 -11.39 5.11
N ASP A 144 -8.92 -11.03 6.13
CA ASP A 144 -8.45 -10.52 7.44
C ASP A 144 -7.40 -11.38 8.14
N ILE A 145 -7.44 -12.70 7.97
CA ILE A 145 -6.44 -13.62 8.54
C ILE A 145 -5.05 -13.32 7.96
N GLN A 146 -4.98 -13.04 6.66
CA GLN A 146 -3.74 -12.82 5.91
C GLN A 146 -3.38 -11.33 5.84
N ALA A 147 -4.36 -10.45 5.70
CA ALA A 147 -4.23 -9.02 5.45
C ALA A 147 -4.37 -8.17 6.74
N PHE A 148 -4.50 -6.85 6.55
CA PHE A 148 -4.80 -5.84 7.56
C PHE A 148 -3.90 -5.88 8.80
N ARG A 149 -2.61 -6.14 8.54
CA ARG A 149 -1.53 -6.05 9.51
C ARG A 149 -0.39 -5.19 8.99
N ILE A 150 0.43 -4.74 9.92
CA ILE A 150 1.68 -4.06 9.60
C ILE A 150 2.73 -5.12 9.21
N ILE A 151 3.43 -4.89 8.11
CA ILE A 151 4.52 -5.72 7.59
C ILE A 151 5.82 -4.93 7.47
N ALA A 152 6.95 -5.62 7.41
CA ALA A 152 8.23 -4.98 7.20
C ALA A 152 8.43 -4.63 5.71
N GLY A 153 8.97 -3.44 5.44
CA GLY A 153 9.37 -2.97 4.11
C GLY A 153 10.78 -2.39 4.12
N ASP A 154 11.58 -2.74 3.11
CA ASP A 154 12.99 -2.35 2.98
C ASP A 154 13.21 -1.10 2.10
N PHE A 155 12.18 -0.62 1.42
CA PHE A 155 12.22 0.51 0.48
C PHE A 155 11.73 1.83 1.07
N ILE A 156 11.37 1.85 2.36
CA ILE A 156 10.74 3.01 3.00
C ILE A 156 11.81 3.98 3.47
N GLU A 157 11.78 5.18 2.90
CA GLU A 157 12.60 6.31 3.33
C GLU A 157 11.84 7.22 4.32
N MET A 158 12.60 8.02 5.05
CA MET A 158 12.12 8.87 6.15
C MET A 158 12.17 10.37 5.82
N ASP A 159 12.29 10.72 4.54
CA ASP A 159 12.37 12.08 4.02
C ASP A 159 11.02 12.63 3.53
N GLU A 160 10.10 11.75 3.10
CA GLU A 160 8.78 12.12 2.60
C GLU A 160 7.64 11.30 3.25
N GLY A 161 6.42 11.86 3.21
CA GLY A 161 5.24 11.22 3.77
C GLY A 161 5.33 11.05 5.30
N THR A 162 4.85 9.93 5.82
CA THR A 162 4.78 9.63 7.26
C THR A 162 5.76 8.54 7.71
N GLY A 163 6.60 8.02 6.81
CA GLY A 163 7.43 6.84 7.06
C GLY A 163 6.62 5.53 7.19
N VAL A 164 5.32 5.55 6.87
CA VAL A 164 4.46 4.37 6.79
C VAL A 164 3.80 4.36 5.42
N VAL A 165 3.91 3.24 4.71
CA VAL A 165 3.38 3.10 3.35
C VAL A 165 2.14 2.22 3.40
N HIS A 166 1.06 2.66 2.77
CA HIS A 166 -0.11 1.80 2.57
C HIS A 166 0.17 0.84 1.40
N ILE A 167 -0.18 -0.43 1.55
CA ILE A 167 0.19 -1.48 0.59
C ILE A 167 -1.05 -1.94 -0.17
N ALA A 168 -1.01 -1.74 -1.48
CA ALA A 168 -2.03 -2.16 -2.43
C ALA A 168 -1.36 -3.05 -3.51
N PRO A 169 -1.27 -4.37 -3.29
CA PRO A 169 -0.40 -5.27 -4.06
C PRO A 169 -0.67 -5.30 -5.57
N GLY A 170 -1.87 -4.94 -6.00
CA GLY A 170 -2.24 -4.88 -7.41
C GLY A 170 -1.65 -3.69 -8.18
N PHE A 171 -1.07 -2.70 -7.50
CA PHE A 171 -0.78 -1.39 -8.08
C PHE A 171 0.65 -0.90 -7.88
N GLY A 172 1.54 -1.73 -7.32
CA GLY A 172 2.97 -1.40 -7.14
C GLY A 172 3.84 -2.66 -7.19
N GLU A 173 5.05 -2.56 -7.77
CA GLU A 173 6.00 -3.68 -7.81
C GLU A 173 6.53 -4.02 -6.40
N ASP A 174 6.89 -3.00 -5.61
CA ASP A 174 7.34 -3.19 -4.23
C ASP A 174 6.21 -3.69 -3.33
N ASP A 175 5.00 -3.12 -3.47
CA ASP A 175 3.79 -3.57 -2.77
C ASP A 175 3.52 -5.06 -3.03
N GLN A 176 3.57 -5.47 -4.30
CA GLN A 176 3.37 -6.87 -4.70
C GLN A 176 4.43 -7.77 -4.06
N ARG A 177 5.71 -7.40 -4.16
CA ARG A 177 6.84 -8.17 -3.63
C ARG A 177 6.67 -8.44 -2.13
N ILE A 178 6.47 -7.38 -1.33
CA ILE A 178 6.39 -7.55 0.12
C ILE A 178 5.09 -8.24 0.55
N ALA A 179 4.00 -8.08 -0.22
CA ALA A 179 2.75 -8.78 0.02
C ALA A 179 2.89 -10.29 -0.22
N ASP A 180 3.50 -10.67 -1.34
CA ASP A 180 3.79 -12.07 -1.69
C ASP A 180 4.67 -12.73 -0.61
N ASP A 181 5.74 -12.05 -0.18
CA ASP A 181 6.65 -12.52 0.88
C ASP A 181 5.92 -12.75 2.23
N ASN A 182 4.81 -12.05 2.45
CA ASN A 182 3.98 -12.13 3.66
C ASN A 182 2.72 -13.01 3.50
N GLY A 183 2.54 -13.64 2.33
CA GLY A 183 1.38 -14.46 2.02
C GLY A 183 0.07 -13.68 1.88
N ILE A 184 0.15 -12.40 1.51
CA ILE A 184 -1.00 -11.53 1.24
C ILE A 184 -1.32 -11.63 -0.25
N PRO A 185 -2.55 -12.01 -0.64
CA PRO A 185 -2.88 -12.16 -2.05
C PRO A 185 -2.95 -10.80 -2.76
N THR A 186 -2.72 -10.83 -4.07
CA THR A 186 -2.88 -9.65 -4.93
C THR A 186 -4.35 -9.49 -5.33
N VAL A 187 -4.89 -8.28 -5.12
CA VAL A 187 -6.22 -7.86 -5.59
C VAL A 187 -6.09 -6.72 -6.60
N VAL A 188 -6.88 -6.78 -7.67
CA VAL A 188 -6.92 -5.75 -8.73
C VAL A 188 -8.38 -5.46 -9.07
N PRO A 189 -9.08 -4.63 -8.29
CA PRO A 189 -10.51 -4.36 -8.51
C PRO A 189 -10.72 -3.20 -9.50
N VAL A 190 -9.94 -3.20 -10.58
CA VAL A 190 -9.97 -2.23 -11.67
C VAL A 190 -9.86 -3.00 -12.97
N ASP A 191 -10.74 -2.71 -13.93
CA ASP A 191 -10.75 -3.34 -15.24
C ASP A 191 -9.70 -2.75 -16.20
N ASP A 192 -9.65 -3.31 -17.41
CA ASP A 192 -8.69 -2.91 -18.44
C ASP A 192 -8.86 -1.45 -18.91
N GLU A 193 -10.05 -0.84 -18.70
CA GLU A 193 -10.34 0.56 -19.01
C GLU A 193 -9.94 1.51 -17.87
N GLY A 194 -9.47 0.98 -16.73
CA GLY A 194 -9.15 1.77 -15.55
C GLY A 194 -10.38 2.12 -14.71
N THR A 195 -11.43 1.31 -14.77
CA THR A 195 -12.71 1.51 -14.09
C THR A 195 -12.86 0.54 -12.92
N PHE A 196 -13.35 1.01 -11.78
CA PHE A 196 -13.59 0.15 -10.61
C PHE A 196 -14.62 -0.96 -10.90
N THR A 197 -14.28 -2.18 -10.50
CA THR A 197 -15.11 -3.39 -10.63
C THR A 197 -16.10 -3.53 -9.47
N GLU A 198 -16.96 -4.55 -9.51
CA GLU A 198 -18.08 -4.73 -8.57
C GLU A 198 -17.67 -4.93 -7.11
N GLU A 199 -16.42 -5.31 -6.87
CA GLU A 199 -15.81 -5.40 -5.55
C GLU A 199 -15.78 -4.04 -4.83
N ILE A 200 -15.63 -2.93 -5.56
CA ILE A 200 -15.60 -1.57 -5.00
C ILE A 200 -16.97 -0.93 -5.19
N THR A 201 -17.92 -1.27 -4.32
CA THR A 201 -19.33 -0.91 -4.50
C THR A 201 -19.61 0.58 -4.53
N ASP A 202 -18.88 1.38 -3.75
CA ASP A 202 -19.15 2.81 -3.62
C ASP A 202 -18.72 3.63 -4.85
N TRP A 203 -17.79 3.08 -5.64
CA TRP A 203 -17.25 3.69 -6.85
C TRP A 203 -17.39 2.80 -8.09
N PHE A 204 -18.26 1.79 -8.04
CA PHE A 204 -18.46 0.88 -9.16
C PHE A 204 -18.76 1.64 -10.46
N GLY A 205 -18.01 1.32 -11.53
CA GLY A 205 -18.17 1.98 -12.82
C GLY A 205 -17.53 3.38 -12.93
N VAL A 206 -16.81 3.84 -11.90
CA VAL A 206 -16.05 5.10 -11.94
C VAL A 206 -14.62 4.84 -12.40
N ASN A 207 -14.15 5.62 -13.37
CA ASN A 207 -12.77 5.56 -13.86
C ASN A 207 -11.82 6.25 -12.87
N VAL A 208 -10.71 5.60 -12.52
CA VAL A 208 -9.78 6.08 -11.49
C VAL A 208 -8.96 7.30 -11.91
N PHE A 209 -8.88 7.59 -13.21
CA PHE A 209 -8.07 8.68 -13.77
C PHE A 209 -8.89 9.86 -14.28
N LEU A 210 -10.18 9.66 -14.58
CA LEU A 210 -11.09 10.71 -15.03
C LEU A 210 -11.74 11.38 -13.82
N ARG A 211 -11.42 12.67 -13.61
CA ARG A 211 -12.08 13.54 -12.64
C ARG A 211 -13.29 14.24 -13.26
#